data_AF-A0AAE7TFV6-F1
#
_entry.id   AF-A0AAE7TFV6-F1
#
_cell.length_a   1.000
_cell.length_b   1.000
_cell.length_c   1.000
_cell.angle_alpha   90.00
_cell.angle_beta   90.00
_cell.angle_gamma   90.00
#
_symmetry.space_group_name_H-M   'P 1'
#
loop_
_entity.id
_entity.type
_entity.pdbx_description
1 polymer ?
#
loop_
_entity_poly.entity_id
_entity_poly.type
_entity_poly.pdbx_seq_one_letter_code
_entity_poly.pdbx_strand_id
1 'polypeptide(L)'
;MLPTVLSVRAANCLAPKTYQLDFDNLPGSELRRAADGWHAIVPLGGTKHRLWLRELPASGYAVVVDLPLDADFELRLGAARRFWLALERRALGMPPLALPALKQHRLILALRAVDGWQEGNSYRQIAQGLFGSRRIAERAWKTDDLRSRTIRLVKLGRRLIRLRWRAFLTKRRGRDDK
;
A
#
# COMPACT_ATOMS: atom_id res chain seq x y z
N MET A 1 -7.47 -9.69 6.80
CA MET A 1 -7.56 -9.08 5.46
C MET A 1 -7.09 -7.63 5.54
N LEU A 2 -6.40 -7.08 4.53
CA LEU A 2 -5.98 -5.67 4.56
C LEU A 2 -7.19 -4.74 4.51
N PRO A 3 -7.18 -3.59 5.21
CA PRO A 3 -8.35 -2.70 5.26
C PRO A 3 -8.62 -1.96 3.94
N THR A 4 -7.67 -1.98 3.01
CA THR A 4 -7.82 -1.43 1.66
C THR A 4 -8.31 -2.44 0.62
N VAL A 5 -8.47 -3.71 1.01
CA VAL A 5 -9.12 -4.73 0.17
C VAL A 5 -10.59 -4.75 0.55
N LEU A 6 -11.46 -4.49 -0.42
CA LEU A 6 -12.90 -4.45 -0.21
C LEU A 6 -13.49 -5.84 -0.36
N SER A 7 -14.26 -6.27 0.64
CA SER A 7 -15.10 -7.47 0.51
C SER A 7 -16.29 -7.12 -0.36
N VAL A 8 -16.50 -7.91 -1.40
CA VAL A 8 -17.49 -7.67 -2.42
C VAL A 8 -18.31 -8.92 -2.65
N ARG A 9 -19.63 -8.77 -2.72
CA ARG A 9 -20.55 -9.85 -3.06
C ARG A 9 -21.52 -9.43 -4.14
N ALA A 10 -21.93 -10.43 -4.92
CA ALA A 10 -23.06 -10.30 -5.82
C ALA A 10 -24.32 -10.03 -5.00
N ALA A 11 -25.17 -9.14 -5.51
CA ALA A 11 -26.52 -9.00 -5.02
C ALA A 11 -27.51 -9.14 -6.17
N ASN A 12 -28.65 -9.75 -5.86
CA ASN A 12 -29.84 -9.68 -6.71
C ASN A 12 -30.65 -8.46 -6.25
N CYS A 13 -30.09 -7.23 -6.32
CA CYS A 13 -30.80 -6.04 -5.89
C CYS A 13 -31.33 -5.22 -7.06
N LEU A 14 -32.64 -4.93 -7.01
CA LEU A 14 -33.43 -4.10 -7.91
C LEU A 14 -33.41 -2.62 -7.46
N ALA A 15 -32.24 -2.08 -7.11
CA ALA A 15 -32.13 -0.67 -6.70
C ALA A 15 -32.02 0.25 -7.93
N PRO A 16 -32.58 1.48 -7.88
CA PRO A 16 -32.70 2.36 -9.05
C PRO A 16 -31.36 2.83 -9.63
N LYS A 17 -30.24 2.68 -8.90
CA LYS A 17 -28.90 2.90 -9.43
C LYS A 17 -27.95 1.84 -8.89
N THR A 18 -27.70 0.83 -9.70
CA THR A 18 -26.86 -0.30 -9.38
C THR A 18 -25.67 -0.32 -10.31
N TYR A 19 -24.46 -0.49 -9.78
CA TYR A 19 -23.27 -0.64 -10.62
C TYR A 19 -23.03 -2.12 -10.87
N GLN A 20 -23.04 -2.47 -12.14
CA GLN A 20 -22.60 -3.78 -12.60
C GLN A 20 -21.11 -3.74 -12.85
N LEU A 21 -20.40 -4.77 -12.40
CA LEU A 21 -18.99 -4.97 -12.73
C LEU A 21 -18.87 -6.27 -13.50
N ASP A 22 -18.34 -6.15 -14.70
CA ASP A 22 -17.93 -7.29 -15.50
C ASP A 22 -16.44 -7.53 -15.25
N PHE A 23 -16.13 -8.43 -14.30
CA PHE A 23 -14.76 -8.74 -13.94
C PHE A 23 -13.96 -9.39 -15.07
N ASP A 24 -14.64 -10.06 -16.00
CA ASP A 24 -14.04 -10.77 -17.13
C ASP A 24 -13.66 -9.80 -18.26
N ASN A 25 -14.44 -8.73 -18.44
CA ASN A 25 -14.23 -7.75 -19.52
C ASN A 25 -13.66 -6.39 -19.07
N LEU A 26 -13.33 -6.21 -17.79
CA LEU A 26 -12.71 -4.98 -17.32
C LEU A 26 -11.26 -4.85 -17.84
N PRO A 27 -10.95 -3.87 -18.71
CA PRO A 27 -9.63 -3.79 -19.33
C PRO A 27 -8.54 -3.54 -18.29
N GLY A 28 -7.53 -4.41 -18.26
CA GLY A 28 -6.44 -4.35 -17.28
C GLY A 28 -6.81 -4.85 -15.88
N SER A 29 -7.96 -5.52 -15.73
CA SER A 29 -8.26 -6.26 -14.51
C SER A 29 -7.33 -7.47 -14.37
N GLU A 30 -6.94 -7.77 -13.14
CA GLU A 30 -6.22 -9.00 -12.81
C GLU A 30 -7.08 -9.79 -11.84
N LEU A 31 -7.54 -10.97 -12.26
CA LEU A 31 -8.34 -11.88 -11.43
C LEU A 31 -7.51 -13.09 -11.04
N ARG A 32 -7.52 -13.45 -9.75
CA ARG A 32 -6.79 -14.61 -9.23
C ARG A 32 -7.62 -15.36 -8.20
N ARG A 33 -7.65 -16.68 -8.30
CA ARG A 33 -8.23 -17.56 -7.29
C ARG A 33 -7.20 -17.91 -6.22
N ALA A 34 -7.62 -17.87 -4.96
CA ALA A 34 -6.85 -18.29 -3.79
C ALA A 34 -7.71 -19.21 -2.91
N ALA A 35 -7.10 -19.77 -1.84
CA ALA A 35 -7.80 -20.68 -0.93
C ALA A 35 -8.96 -20.01 -0.18
N ASP A 36 -8.90 -18.69 0.02
CA ASP A 36 -9.92 -17.90 0.71
C ASP A 36 -10.95 -17.27 -0.23
N GLY A 37 -10.86 -17.47 -1.54
CA GLY A 37 -11.80 -16.93 -2.53
C GLY A 37 -11.10 -16.30 -3.74
N TRP A 38 -11.79 -15.39 -4.40
CA TRP A 38 -11.32 -14.66 -5.57
C TRP A 38 -10.78 -13.30 -5.18
N HIS A 39 -9.64 -12.92 -5.74
CA HIS A 39 -9.03 -11.62 -5.59
C HIS A 39 -8.97 -10.94 -6.95
N ALA A 40 -9.59 -9.77 -7.05
CA ALA A 40 -9.60 -8.96 -8.26
C ALA A 40 -8.86 -7.64 -8.02
N ILE A 41 -8.01 -7.26 -8.97
CA ILE A 41 -7.43 -5.93 -9.06
C ILE A 41 -8.12 -5.23 -10.23
N VAL A 42 -8.87 -4.18 -9.95
CA VAL A 42 -9.66 -3.47 -10.96
C VAL A 42 -9.12 -2.05 -11.13
N PRO A 43 -8.64 -1.67 -12.33
CA PRO A 43 -8.26 -0.29 -12.61
C PRO A 43 -9.52 0.55 -12.84
N LEU A 44 -9.85 1.45 -11.90
CA LEU A 44 -10.95 2.39 -12.04
C LEU A 44 -10.50 3.78 -11.59
N GLY A 45 -10.94 4.82 -12.30
CA GLY A 45 -10.60 6.21 -11.95
C GLY A 45 -9.09 6.50 -11.90
N GLY A 46 -8.29 5.80 -12.71
CA GLY A 46 -6.83 5.95 -12.75
C GLY A 46 -6.07 5.29 -11.57
N THR A 47 -6.73 4.48 -10.76
CA THR A 47 -6.09 3.74 -9.66
C THR A 47 -6.50 2.28 -9.63
N LYS A 48 -5.66 1.43 -9.03
CA LYS A 48 -5.94 0.00 -8.85
C LYS A 48 -6.73 -0.19 -7.55
N HIS A 49 -7.97 -0.62 -7.67
CA HIS A 49 -8.82 -1.05 -6.54
C HIS A 49 -8.65 -2.55 -6.32
N ARG A 50 -8.57 -2.99 -5.06
CA ARG A 50 -8.43 -4.41 -4.71
C ARG A 50 -9.73 -4.90 -4.09
N LEU A 51 -10.28 -5.93 -4.68
CA LEU A 51 -11.54 -6.54 -4.28
C LEU A 51 -11.29 -8.01 -3.95
N TRP A 52 -12.04 -8.51 -2.99
CA TRP A 52 -12.11 -9.91 -2.69
C TRP A 52 -13.57 -10.35 -2.73
N LEU A 53 -13.80 -11.49 -3.35
CA LEU A 53 -15.11 -12.07 -3.54
C LEU A 53 -15.05 -13.52 -3.05
N ARG A 54 -16.07 -13.94 -2.31
CA ARG A 54 -16.18 -15.35 -1.91
C ARG A 54 -16.38 -16.24 -3.14
N GLU A 55 -17.23 -15.80 -4.05
CA GLU A 55 -17.59 -16.46 -5.30
C GLU A 55 -17.52 -15.44 -6.43
N LEU A 56 -17.12 -15.88 -7.62
CA LEU A 56 -17.11 -15.01 -8.79
C LEU A 56 -18.55 -14.87 -9.30
N PRO A 57 -19.14 -13.66 -9.30
CA PRO A 57 -20.44 -13.48 -9.92
C PRO A 57 -20.33 -13.72 -11.42
N ALA A 58 -21.42 -14.19 -12.03
CA ALA A 58 -21.56 -14.08 -13.48
C ALA A 58 -21.51 -12.60 -13.91
N SER A 59 -21.29 -12.33 -15.20
CA SER A 59 -21.24 -10.95 -15.68
C SER A 59 -22.60 -10.24 -15.51
N GLY A 60 -22.59 -8.94 -15.22
CA GLY A 60 -23.81 -8.11 -15.16
C GLY A 60 -24.53 -8.09 -13.80
N TYR A 61 -23.90 -8.49 -12.70
CA TYR A 61 -24.55 -8.50 -11.39
C TYR A 61 -24.33 -7.21 -10.62
N ALA A 62 -25.33 -6.87 -9.80
CA ALA A 62 -25.20 -5.81 -8.81
C ALA A 62 -24.11 -6.15 -7.81
N VAL A 63 -23.32 -5.14 -7.44
CA VAL A 63 -22.20 -5.34 -6.53
C VAL A 63 -22.46 -4.63 -5.20
N VAL A 64 -22.34 -5.37 -4.11
CA VAL A 64 -22.41 -4.85 -2.73
C VAL A 64 -21.04 -4.96 -2.08
N VAL A 65 -20.65 -3.90 -1.36
CA VAL A 65 -19.42 -3.86 -0.55
C VAL A 65 -19.77 -4.13 0.90
N ASP A 66 -19.21 -5.20 1.48
CA ASP A 66 -19.37 -5.51 2.90
C ASP A 66 -18.27 -4.80 3.72
N LEU A 67 -18.68 -4.06 4.75
CA LEU A 67 -17.79 -3.29 5.62
C LEU A 67 -17.86 -3.80 7.07
N PRO A 68 -16.91 -4.62 7.52
CA PRO A 68 -16.82 -5.04 8.91
C PRO A 68 -16.63 -3.85 9.86
N LEU A 69 -17.39 -3.83 10.97
CA LEU A 69 -17.22 -2.87 12.06
C LEU A 69 -16.04 -3.29 12.95
N ASP A 70 -14.82 -3.08 12.45
CA ASP A 70 -13.57 -3.43 13.14
C ASP A 70 -12.70 -2.21 13.43
N ALA A 71 -11.54 -2.44 14.05
CA ALA A 71 -10.58 -1.37 14.39
C ALA A 71 -10.07 -0.58 13.16
N ASP A 72 -10.22 -1.13 11.96
CA ASP A 72 -9.81 -0.49 10.70
C ASP A 72 -11.01 0.09 9.91
N PHE A 73 -12.20 0.16 10.51
CA PHE A 73 -13.45 0.56 9.83
C PHE A 73 -13.31 1.87 9.03
N GLU A 74 -12.68 2.90 9.60
CA GLU A 74 -12.45 4.19 8.93
C GLU A 74 -11.62 4.06 7.64
N LEU A 75 -10.61 3.18 7.64
CA LEU A 75 -9.79 2.92 6.46
C LEU A 75 -10.60 2.18 5.39
N ARG A 76 -11.42 1.22 5.80
CA ARG A 76 -12.30 0.46 4.89
C ARG A 76 -13.37 1.36 4.28
N LEU A 77 -13.99 2.22 5.08
CA LEU A 77 -14.96 3.21 4.63
C LEU A 77 -14.31 4.18 3.62
N GLY A 78 -13.11 4.67 3.91
CA GLY A 78 -12.35 5.51 2.97
C GLY A 78 -12.03 4.80 1.65
N ALA A 79 -11.66 3.52 1.70
CA ALA A 79 -11.44 2.71 0.50
C ALA A 79 -12.74 2.48 -0.30
N ALA A 80 -13.84 2.17 0.37
CA ALA A 80 -15.16 1.96 -0.24
C ALA A 80 -15.69 3.25 -0.88
N ARG A 81 -15.57 4.40 -0.20
CA ARG A 81 -15.94 5.70 -0.75
C ARG A 81 -15.17 6.02 -2.02
N ARG A 82 -13.86 5.75 -2.05
CA ARG A 82 -13.04 5.96 -3.25
C ARG A 82 -13.46 5.04 -4.38
N PHE A 83 -13.76 3.78 -4.08
CA PHE A 83 -14.27 2.84 -5.08
C PHE A 83 -15.60 3.32 -5.69
N TRP A 84 -16.54 3.76 -4.85
CA TRP A 84 -17.79 4.36 -5.32
C TRP A 84 -17.59 5.63 -6.16
N LEU A 85 -16.69 6.53 -5.75
CA LEU A 85 -16.35 7.71 -6.56
C LEU A 85 -15.74 7.33 -7.92
N ALA A 86 -14.95 6.26 -7.98
CA ALA A 86 -14.39 5.76 -9.24
C ALA A 86 -15.48 5.23 -10.17
N LEU A 87 -16.48 4.52 -9.63
CA LEU A 87 -17.66 4.06 -10.38
C LEU A 87 -18.49 5.24 -10.91
N GLU A 88 -18.62 6.31 -10.12
CA GLU A 88 -19.26 7.56 -10.53
C GLU A 88 -18.39 8.45 -11.44
N ARG A 89 -17.18 8.00 -11.81
CA ARG A 89 -16.20 8.77 -12.62
C ARG A 89 -15.87 10.14 -12.00
N ARG A 90 -15.87 10.23 -10.67
CA ARG A 90 -15.54 11.44 -9.90
C ARG A 90 -14.10 11.41 -9.41
N ALA A 91 -13.57 12.58 -9.06
CA ALA A 91 -12.24 12.70 -8.46
C ALA A 91 -12.14 11.93 -7.12
N LEU A 92 -11.15 11.05 -7.02
CA LEU A 92 -11.02 10.11 -5.89
C LEU A 92 -10.47 10.77 -4.62
N GLY A 93 -9.80 11.91 -4.74
CA GLY A 93 -9.07 12.56 -3.65
C GLY A 93 -7.81 11.80 -3.22
N MET A 94 -7.33 12.07 -2.00
CA MET A 94 -6.14 11.44 -1.44
C MET A 94 -6.43 10.00 -0.95
N PRO A 95 -5.53 9.02 -1.21
CA PRO A 95 -5.67 7.67 -0.67
C PRO A 95 -5.63 7.65 0.88
N PRO A 96 -6.36 6.73 1.56
CA PRO A 96 -6.44 6.69 3.02
C PRO A 96 -5.09 6.45 3.70
N LEU A 97 -4.19 5.76 3.00
CA LEU A 97 -2.84 5.42 3.47
C LEU A 97 -1.75 6.19 2.71
N ALA A 98 -2.09 7.33 2.09
CA ALA A 98 -1.11 8.16 1.42
C ALA A 98 -0.05 8.66 2.40
N LEU A 99 1.22 8.45 2.05
CA LEU A 99 2.35 8.97 2.81
C LEU A 99 2.84 10.26 2.14
N PRO A 100 3.25 11.28 2.93
CA PRO A 100 3.98 12.40 2.38
C PRO A 100 5.21 11.94 1.59
N ALA A 101 5.51 12.57 0.46
CA ALA A 101 6.57 12.15 -0.45
C ALA A 101 7.93 11.96 0.24
N LEU A 102 8.30 12.90 1.14
CA LEU A 102 9.54 12.81 1.93
C LEU A 102 9.57 11.57 2.83
N LYS A 103 8.44 11.22 3.44
CA LYS A 103 8.33 10.04 4.32
C LYS A 103 8.42 8.76 3.50
N GLN A 104 7.75 8.70 2.35
CA GLN A 104 7.85 7.56 1.44
C GLN A 104 9.29 7.38 0.94
N HIS A 105 9.93 8.46 0.49
CA HIS A 105 11.32 8.43 0.04
C HIS A 105 12.27 7.94 1.13
N ARG A 106 12.11 8.43 2.37
CA ARG A 106 12.92 7.99 3.51
C ARG A 106 12.74 6.49 3.81
N LEU A 107 11.53 5.95 3.68
CA LEU A 107 11.27 4.52 3.87
C LEU A 107 11.91 3.68 2.76
N ILE A 108 11.82 4.13 1.50
CA ILE A 108 12.50 3.47 0.37
C ILE A 108 14.01 3.41 0.59
N LEU A 109 14.61 4.53 0.99
CA LEU A 109 16.03 4.57 1.33
C LEU A 109 16.38 3.65 2.50
N ALA A 110 15.52 3.55 3.52
CA ALA A 110 15.75 2.68 4.68
C ALA A 110 15.69 1.20 4.32
N LEU A 111 14.78 0.81 3.41
CA LEU A 111 14.70 -0.55 2.87
C LEU A 111 15.96 -0.89 2.06
N ARG A 112 16.33 -0.05 1.08
CA ARG A 112 17.57 -0.25 0.30
C ARG A 112 18.82 -0.29 1.18
N ALA A 113 18.87 0.53 2.23
CA ALA A 113 19.99 0.55 3.17
C ALA A 113 20.12 -0.78 3.95
N VAL A 114 18.99 -1.37 4.37
CA VAL A 114 19.02 -2.64 5.11
C VAL A 114 19.26 -3.83 4.19
N ASP A 115 18.87 -3.76 2.92
CA ASP A 115 19.24 -4.76 1.90
C ASP A 115 20.76 -4.78 1.71
N GLY A 116 21.37 -3.63 1.45
CA GLY A 116 22.84 -3.54 1.35
C GLY A 116 23.57 -3.95 2.63
N TRP A 117 23.00 -3.69 3.81
CA TRP A 117 23.56 -4.17 5.08
C TRP A 117 23.47 -5.70 5.23
N GLN A 118 22.38 -6.33 4.76
CA GLN A 118 22.23 -7.79 4.77
C GLN A 118 23.22 -8.49 3.83
N GLU A 119 23.60 -7.84 2.74
CA GLU A 119 24.67 -8.29 1.84
C GLU A 119 26.09 -8.12 2.43
N GLY A 120 26.22 -7.62 3.66
CA GLY A 120 27.50 -7.45 4.34
C GLY A 120 28.27 -6.18 3.94
N ASN A 121 27.67 -5.28 3.17
CA ASN A 121 28.33 -4.03 2.78
C ASN A 121 28.62 -3.13 4.00
N SER A 122 29.75 -2.44 3.96
CA SER A 122 30.06 -1.40 4.93
C SER A 122 29.10 -0.21 4.80
N TYR A 123 28.90 0.56 5.87
CA TYR A 123 28.10 1.79 5.81
C TYR A 123 28.56 2.78 4.72
N ARG A 124 29.86 2.75 4.37
CA ARG A 124 30.41 3.59 3.30
C ARG A 124 29.92 3.14 1.93
N GLN A 125 30.01 1.84 1.64
CA GLN A 125 29.51 1.27 0.40
C GLN A 125 27.99 1.47 0.26
N ILE A 126 27.24 1.28 1.35
CA ILE A 126 25.79 1.56 1.36
C ILE A 126 25.52 3.03 1.03
N ALA A 127 26.25 3.97 1.66
CA ALA A 127 26.08 5.38 1.37
C ALA A 127 26.42 5.73 -0.09
N GLN A 128 27.46 5.11 -0.66
CA GLN A 128 27.86 5.30 -2.06
C GLN A 128 26.74 4.85 -3.01
N GLY A 129 26.12 3.71 -2.74
CA GLY A 129 24.97 3.24 -3.51
C GLY A 129 23.73 4.12 -3.37
N LEU A 130 23.46 4.68 -2.17
CA LEU A 130 22.27 5.48 -1.92
C LEU A 130 22.36 6.94 -2.37
N PHE A 131 23.55 7.56 -2.21
CA PHE A 131 23.74 9.00 -2.40
C PHE A 131 24.74 9.35 -3.50
N GLY A 132 25.41 8.35 -4.08
CA GLY A 132 26.43 8.50 -5.11
C GLY A 132 27.82 8.70 -4.53
N SER A 133 28.81 8.04 -5.12
CA SER A 133 30.21 8.04 -4.64
C SER A 133 30.85 9.43 -4.63
N ARG A 134 30.49 10.30 -5.57
CA ARG A 134 31.02 11.68 -5.67
C ARG A 134 30.71 12.54 -4.45
N ARG A 135 29.65 12.21 -3.70
CA ARG A 135 29.22 12.97 -2.51
C ARG A 135 29.90 12.51 -1.23
N ILE A 136 30.69 11.45 -1.26
CA ILE A 136 31.27 10.84 -0.07
C ILE A 136 32.76 11.17 -0.04
N ALA A 137 33.13 11.99 0.94
CA ALA A 137 34.51 12.41 1.11
C ALA A 137 35.40 11.20 1.45
N GLU A 138 36.48 11.03 0.69
CA GLU A 138 37.36 9.87 0.87
C GLU A 138 38.07 9.86 2.24
N ARG A 139 38.50 11.04 2.69
CA ARG A 139 39.28 11.22 3.92
C ARG A 139 38.42 11.56 5.15
N ALA A 140 37.24 12.16 4.97
CA ALA A 140 36.41 12.67 6.07
C ALA A 140 35.19 11.79 6.43
N TRP A 141 35.10 10.57 5.88
CA TRP A 141 33.94 9.68 6.08
C TRP A 141 33.51 9.48 7.55
N LYS A 142 34.47 9.46 8.49
CA LYS A 142 34.15 9.21 9.92
C LYS A 142 33.31 10.33 10.54
N THR A 143 33.45 11.57 10.08
CA THR A 143 32.75 12.77 10.59
C THR A 143 31.65 13.27 9.66
N ASP A 144 31.41 12.58 8.55
CA ASP A 144 30.44 12.96 7.51
C ASP A 144 28.98 12.77 7.98
N ASP A 145 28.09 13.73 7.75
CA ASP A 145 26.65 13.58 8.03
C ASP A 145 26.04 12.40 7.25
N LEU A 146 26.56 12.11 6.05
CA LEU A 146 26.09 10.96 5.26
C LEU A 146 26.34 9.63 5.97
N ARG A 147 27.39 9.52 6.79
CA ARG A 147 27.61 8.34 7.63
C ARG A 147 26.50 8.19 8.66
N SER A 148 26.24 9.24 9.43
CA SER A 148 25.20 9.27 10.45
C SER A 148 23.81 9.03 9.86
N ARG A 149 23.52 9.66 8.71
CA ARG A 149 22.29 9.44 7.94
C ARG A 149 22.14 7.98 7.50
N THR A 150 23.19 7.36 6.98
CA THR A 150 23.17 5.96 6.55
C THR A 150 22.95 5.01 7.73
N ILE A 151 23.62 5.22 8.85
CA ILE A 151 23.41 4.43 10.08
C ILE A 151 21.95 4.54 10.54
N ARG A 152 21.37 5.75 10.54
CA ARG A 152 19.95 5.97 10.89
C ARG A 152 19.00 5.24 9.94
N LEU A 153 19.30 5.22 8.64
CA LEU A 153 18.51 4.49 7.64
C LEU A 153 18.58 2.96 7.85
N VAL A 154 19.77 2.40 8.07
CA VAL A 154 19.93 0.96 8.37
C VAL A 154 19.18 0.58 9.65
N LYS A 155 19.31 1.38 10.73
CA LYS A 155 18.57 1.15 11.98
C LYS A 155 17.05 1.19 11.77
N LEU A 156 16.56 2.13 10.95
CA LEU A 156 15.15 2.22 10.59
C LEU A 156 14.71 0.99 9.79
N GLY A 157 15.44 0.59 8.75
CA GLY A 157 15.15 -0.60 7.93
C GLY A 157 15.10 -1.88 8.76
N ARG A 158 16.07 -2.09 9.65
CA ARG A 158 16.08 -3.22 10.59
C ARG A 158 14.86 -3.23 11.51
N ARG A 159 14.42 -2.07 11.98
CA ARG A 159 13.19 -1.95 12.78
C ARG A 159 11.95 -2.32 11.95
N LEU A 160 11.89 -1.88 10.69
CA LEU A 160 10.78 -2.18 9.78
C LEU A 160 10.67 -3.69 9.50
N ILE A 161 11.79 -4.38 9.29
CA ILE A 161 11.82 -5.84 9.08
C ILE A 161 11.36 -6.56 10.37
N ARG A 162 11.90 -6.18 11.53
CA ARG A 162 11.57 -6.81 12.82
C ARG A 162 10.10 -6.68 13.22
N LEU A 163 9.47 -5.55 12.93
CA LEU A 163 8.06 -5.33 13.28
C LEU A 163 7.08 -6.17 12.44
N ARG A 164 7.57 -6.97 11.48
CA ARG A 164 6.83 -7.60 10.37
C ARG A 164 6.10 -6.51 9.58
N TRP A 165 6.33 -6.40 8.28
CA TRP A 165 5.73 -5.34 7.45
C TRP A 165 4.21 -5.14 7.61
N ARG A 166 3.49 -6.17 8.10
CA ARG A 166 2.06 -6.11 8.48
C ARG A 166 1.71 -5.02 9.51
N ALA A 167 2.57 -4.72 10.50
CA ALA A 167 2.30 -3.67 11.49
C ALA A 167 2.27 -2.26 10.88
N PHE A 168 2.92 -2.06 9.73
CA PHE A 168 2.95 -0.78 9.03
C PHE A 168 1.68 -0.53 8.20
N LEU A 169 1.02 -1.59 7.72
CA LEU A 169 -0.22 -1.50 6.96
C LEU A 169 -1.47 -1.32 7.83
N THR A 170 -1.37 -1.62 9.12
CA THR A 170 -2.47 -1.54 10.11
C THR A 170 -2.34 -0.37 11.08
N LYS A 171 -1.13 0.14 11.34
CA LYS A 171 -0.94 1.14 12.41
C LYS A 171 -0.64 2.53 11.87
N ARG A 172 -1.67 3.38 11.73
CA ARG A 172 -1.53 4.84 11.88
C ARG A 172 -2.84 5.62 12.06
N ARG A 173 -3.41 5.53 13.27
CA ARG A 173 -4.07 6.66 13.96
C ARG A 173 -3.79 6.53 15.46
N GLY A 174 -3.33 7.62 16.07
CA GLY A 174 -3.19 7.75 17.53
C GLY A 174 -1.85 7.30 18.13
N ARG A 175 -0.80 8.14 17.99
CA ARG A 175 0.08 8.44 19.12
C ARG A 175 0.75 9.79 18.84
N ASP A 176 0.10 10.85 19.33
CA ASP A 176 0.81 12.07 19.69
C ASP A 176 1.67 11.70 20.89
N ASP A 177 2.99 11.65 20.68
CA ASP A 177 3.94 11.58 21.77
C ASP A 177 4.19 13.03 22.20
N LYS A 178 3.66 13.36 23.37
CA LYS A 178 4.06 14.51 24.20
C LYS A 178 5.36 14.16 24.91
#